data_AF-A0A0N0CXW6-F1
#
_entry.id   AF-A0A0N0CXW6-F1
#
_cell.length_a   1.000
_cell.length_b   1.000
_cell.length_c   1.000
_cell.angle_alpha   90.00
_cell.angle_beta   90.00
_cell.angle_gamma   90.00
#
_symmetry.space_group_name_H-M   'P 1'
#
loop_
_entity.id
_entity.type
_entity.pdbx_description
1 polymer ?
#
loop_
_entity_poly.entity_id
_entity_poly.type
_entity_poly.pdbx_seq_one_letter_code
_entity_poly.pdbx_strand_id
1 'polypeptide(L)'
;MKKILPLLLFISSIAIAQTPIDIAENTFKVAAVGQEVFYFGFAEGDQLIFSFQEVNGKELKEIEISEWNVSSKFMDYKSKKIDNKVLNINKTGIYQFRFYNSSLGGRVCKFKLQRIPMSDATKKFDSNVYKRIVYDTIYNTVKENYLVKKEYKPISIVPVTDFYVNSGSNATFKNGKSRITVPVNLPKNTQEWYYEFSASREKSDINKAKLAFNLLGQLSKLVDKTGATSIGINMLTAPPGSDYCDVYLLDYNNSQLFELKAAYSYFTSGTRLNIKSGIVKMPGGAGQTFYIGIKNPNDLYGIQAAIDVVAIVLEEEWATREVKKPTVTSKELLYLKN
;
A
#
# COMPACT_ATOMS: atom_id res chain seq x y z
N MET A 1 110.09 -12.65 -7.67
CA MET A 1 108.90 -11.96 -8.20
C MET A 1 107.72 -12.91 -8.11
N LYS A 2 106.77 -12.64 -7.20
CA LYS A 2 105.65 -13.55 -6.88
C LYS A 2 104.51 -13.34 -7.88
N LYS A 3 104.08 -14.44 -8.51
CA LYS A 3 102.89 -14.55 -9.37
C LYS A 3 101.63 -14.47 -8.51
N ILE A 4 100.65 -13.65 -8.89
CA ILE A 4 99.29 -13.68 -8.35
C ILE A 4 98.34 -13.86 -9.54
N LEU A 5 97.68 -15.01 -9.57
CA LEU A 5 96.64 -15.41 -10.52
C LEU A 5 95.27 -15.03 -9.90
N PRO A 6 94.37 -14.32 -10.59
CA PRO A 6 93.04 -14.06 -10.05
C PRO A 6 92.11 -15.26 -10.35
N LEU A 7 91.52 -15.80 -9.29
CA LEU A 7 90.50 -16.85 -9.30
C LEU A 7 89.13 -16.19 -9.55
N LEU A 8 88.52 -16.43 -10.72
CA LEU A 8 87.14 -16.04 -11.01
C LEU A 8 86.17 -17.02 -10.34
N LEU A 9 85.43 -16.55 -9.33
CA LEU A 9 84.31 -17.25 -8.71
C LEU A 9 83.05 -17.08 -9.58
N PHE A 10 82.63 -18.13 -10.28
CA PHE A 10 81.31 -18.24 -10.87
C PHE A 10 80.28 -18.51 -9.76
N ILE A 11 79.52 -17.50 -9.38
CA ILE A 11 78.34 -17.67 -8.52
C ILE A 11 77.21 -18.14 -9.44
N SER A 12 76.90 -19.44 -9.41
CA SER A 12 75.72 -20.00 -10.03
C SER A 12 74.48 -19.63 -9.20
N SER A 13 73.75 -18.62 -9.65
CA SER A 13 72.43 -18.29 -9.11
C SER A 13 71.49 -19.48 -9.36
N ILE A 14 71.16 -20.25 -8.30
CA ILE A 14 70.12 -21.26 -8.36
C ILE A 14 68.78 -20.52 -8.48
N ALA A 15 68.27 -20.41 -9.70
CA ALA A 15 66.91 -19.94 -9.94
C ALA A 15 65.94 -21.00 -9.42
N ILE A 16 65.36 -20.78 -8.25
CA ILE A 16 64.26 -21.60 -7.74
C ILE A 16 63.02 -21.23 -8.56
N ALA A 17 62.73 -22.01 -9.59
CA ALA A 17 61.47 -21.93 -10.31
C ALA A 17 60.34 -22.30 -9.33
N GLN A 18 59.38 -21.40 -9.15
CA GLN A 18 58.23 -21.67 -8.29
C GLN A 18 57.36 -22.76 -8.93
N THR A 19 56.84 -23.67 -8.11
CA THR A 19 56.01 -24.79 -8.57
C THR A 19 54.59 -24.32 -8.89
N PRO A 20 53.97 -24.79 -9.99
CA PRO A 20 52.56 -24.56 -10.28
C PRO A 20 51.66 -25.07 -9.15
N ILE A 21 50.62 -24.29 -8.84
CA ILE A 21 49.56 -24.62 -7.87
C ILE A 21 48.27 -24.84 -8.64
N ASP A 22 47.63 -26.00 -8.46
CA ASP A 22 46.34 -26.31 -9.06
C ASP A 22 45.22 -25.46 -8.41
N ILE A 23 44.49 -24.72 -9.23
CA ILE A 23 43.39 -23.84 -8.80
C ILE A 23 42.04 -24.51 -9.06
N ALA A 24 41.86 -25.06 -10.26
CA ALA A 24 40.64 -25.75 -10.63
C ALA A 24 40.89 -26.78 -11.73
N GLU A 25 40.19 -27.91 -11.65
CA GLU A 25 40.10 -28.89 -12.72
C GLU A 25 38.66 -29.37 -12.83
N ASN A 26 37.96 -28.88 -13.85
CA ASN A 26 36.52 -29.08 -13.99
C ASN A 26 36.17 -29.74 -15.31
N THR A 27 35.22 -30.66 -15.26
CA THR A 27 34.49 -31.17 -16.43
C THR A 27 33.08 -30.62 -16.39
N PHE A 28 32.63 -29.97 -17.46
CA PHE A 28 31.37 -29.25 -17.51
C PHE A 28 30.74 -29.33 -18.91
N LYS A 29 29.44 -29.07 -19.00
CA LYS A 29 28.70 -29.08 -20.27
C LYS A 29 28.28 -27.66 -20.63
N VAL A 30 28.74 -27.16 -21.77
CA VAL A 30 28.18 -25.95 -22.37
C VAL A 30 26.95 -26.36 -23.18
N ALA A 31 25.80 -25.79 -22.84
CA ALA A 31 24.53 -26.08 -23.51
C ALA A 31 24.56 -25.71 -25.00
N ALA A 32 23.54 -26.16 -25.75
CA ALA A 32 23.31 -25.72 -27.12
C ALA A 32 22.99 -24.21 -27.11
N VAL A 33 23.62 -23.44 -28.01
CA VAL A 33 23.46 -21.98 -28.09
C VAL A 33 23.53 -21.31 -26.71
N GLY A 34 24.61 -21.60 -25.96
CA GLY A 34 24.74 -21.23 -24.56
C GLY A 34 26.18 -20.92 -24.17
N GLN A 35 26.35 -20.49 -22.92
CA GLN A 35 27.66 -20.21 -22.35
C GLN A 35 27.76 -20.67 -20.91
N GLU A 36 28.98 -20.98 -20.48
CA GLU A 36 29.33 -21.22 -19.09
C GLU A 36 30.41 -20.22 -18.68
N VAL A 37 30.31 -19.70 -17.45
CA VAL A 37 31.19 -18.65 -16.94
C VAL A 37 31.71 -19.03 -15.57
N PHE A 38 33.02 -18.98 -15.41
CA PHE A 38 33.71 -19.20 -14.14
C PHE A 38 34.50 -17.97 -13.73
N TYR A 39 34.60 -17.73 -12.42
CA TYR A 39 35.33 -16.58 -11.87
C TYR A 39 36.39 -17.06 -10.89
N PHE A 40 37.61 -16.54 -11.04
CA PHE A 40 38.73 -16.84 -10.14
C PHE A 40 39.51 -15.55 -9.83
N GLY A 41 40.04 -15.45 -8.62
CA GLY A 41 40.92 -14.38 -8.20
C GLY A 41 42.38 -14.71 -8.49
N PHE A 42 43.16 -13.72 -8.92
CA PHE A 42 44.62 -13.85 -9.03
C PHE A 42 45.32 -12.62 -8.45
N ALA A 43 46.54 -12.85 -7.92
CA ALA A 43 47.40 -11.79 -7.42
C ALA A 43 48.25 -11.20 -8.56
N GLU A 44 48.53 -9.90 -8.48
CA GLU A 44 49.45 -9.21 -9.38
C GLU A 44 50.80 -9.92 -9.44
N GLY A 45 51.30 -10.08 -10.66
CA GLY A 45 52.57 -10.72 -10.97
C GLY A 45 52.49 -12.23 -11.17
N ASP A 46 51.45 -12.90 -10.68
CA ASP A 46 51.31 -14.34 -10.88
C ASP A 46 51.22 -14.69 -12.37
N GLN A 47 51.66 -15.89 -12.73
CA GLN A 47 51.41 -16.46 -14.06
C GLN A 47 50.31 -17.49 -13.98
N LEU A 48 49.35 -17.39 -14.89
CA LEU A 48 48.25 -18.33 -15.02
C LEU A 48 48.57 -19.31 -16.15
N ILE A 49 48.43 -20.60 -15.89
CA ILE A 49 48.50 -21.67 -16.89
C ILE A 49 47.08 -22.19 -17.11
N PHE A 50 46.60 -22.04 -18.34
CA PHE A 50 45.28 -22.48 -18.74
C PHE A 50 45.37 -23.59 -19.78
N SER A 51 44.66 -24.68 -19.51
CA SER A 51 44.52 -25.79 -20.44
C SER A 51 43.03 -26.12 -20.63
N PHE A 52 42.65 -26.44 -21.86
CA PHE A 52 41.27 -26.73 -22.24
C PHE A 52 41.22 -27.91 -23.21
N GLN A 53 40.16 -28.71 -23.13
CA GLN A 53 39.87 -29.77 -24.09
C GLN A 53 38.37 -30.03 -24.20
N GLU A 54 37.84 -30.13 -25.42
CA GLU A 54 36.51 -30.70 -25.66
C GLU A 54 36.61 -32.23 -25.74
N VAL A 55 35.75 -32.93 -25.00
CA VAL A 55 35.86 -34.38 -24.76
C VAL A 55 35.61 -35.21 -26.01
N ASN A 56 34.78 -34.75 -26.94
CA ASN A 56 34.42 -35.46 -28.17
C ASN A 56 35.18 -34.96 -29.42
N GLY A 57 36.20 -34.12 -29.24
CA GLY A 57 36.98 -33.53 -30.34
C GLY A 57 36.20 -32.53 -31.21
N LYS A 58 35.04 -32.05 -30.75
CA LYS A 58 34.27 -31.01 -31.43
C LYS A 58 34.80 -29.62 -31.08
N GLU A 59 34.49 -28.64 -31.93
CA GLU A 59 34.88 -27.26 -31.70
C GLU A 59 33.92 -26.59 -30.70
N LEU A 60 34.50 -25.90 -29.72
CA LEU A 60 33.81 -24.88 -28.95
C LEU A 60 33.95 -23.54 -29.68
N LYS A 61 32.85 -22.77 -29.77
CA LYS A 61 32.82 -21.59 -30.64
C LYS A 61 33.83 -20.53 -30.19
N GLU A 62 33.90 -20.27 -28.89
CA GLU A 62 34.76 -19.24 -28.33
C GLU A 62 35.13 -19.57 -26.88
N ILE A 63 36.39 -19.29 -26.53
CA ILE A 63 36.90 -19.29 -25.17
C ILE A 63 37.51 -17.93 -24.93
N GLU A 64 37.04 -17.24 -23.89
CA GLU A 64 37.55 -15.94 -23.51
C GLU A 64 38.00 -15.94 -22.05
N ILE A 65 39.16 -15.35 -21.79
CA ILE A 65 39.66 -15.03 -20.46
C ILE A 65 39.80 -13.52 -20.39
N SER A 66 39.03 -12.89 -19.50
CA SER A 66 39.02 -11.43 -19.33
C SER A 66 39.17 -11.06 -17.87
N GLU A 67 39.68 -9.85 -17.63
CA GLU A 67 39.58 -9.21 -16.31
C GLU A 67 38.14 -8.71 -16.14
N TRP A 68 37.50 -9.01 -14.99
CA TRP A 68 36.06 -8.83 -14.79
C TRP A 68 35.62 -7.37 -15.04
N ASN A 69 34.71 -7.18 -16.01
CA ASN A 69 34.20 -5.88 -16.50
C ASN A 69 35.26 -4.94 -17.11
N VAL A 70 36.41 -5.46 -17.54
CA VAL A 70 37.47 -4.64 -18.14
C VAL A 70 37.80 -5.13 -19.56
N SER A 71 38.95 -5.77 -19.77
CA SER A 71 39.48 -6.10 -21.09
C SER A 71 39.72 -7.59 -21.24
N SER A 72 39.48 -8.11 -22.44
CA SER A 72 39.89 -9.46 -22.84
C SER A 72 41.42 -9.58 -22.75
N LYS A 73 41.91 -10.67 -22.16
CA LYS A 73 43.36 -10.98 -22.06
C LYS A 73 43.75 -12.13 -22.97
N PHE A 74 42.81 -13.02 -23.25
CA PHE A 74 42.95 -14.11 -24.20
C PHE A 74 41.60 -14.44 -24.79
N MET A 75 41.60 -14.71 -26.08
CA MET A 75 40.42 -15.17 -26.79
C MET A 75 40.85 -16.11 -27.90
N ASP A 76 40.14 -17.22 -28.04
CA ASP A 76 40.34 -18.17 -29.11
C ASP A 76 39.01 -18.66 -29.65
N TYR A 77 39.00 -19.00 -30.93
CA TYR A 77 37.79 -19.32 -31.68
C TYR A 77 37.88 -20.73 -32.26
N LYS A 78 36.73 -21.43 -32.27
CA LYS A 78 36.64 -22.79 -32.79
C LYS A 78 37.66 -23.76 -32.15
N SER A 79 37.96 -23.55 -30.87
CA SER A 79 38.98 -24.30 -30.15
C SER A 79 38.49 -25.71 -29.79
N LYS A 80 39.32 -26.71 -30.09
CA LYS A 80 39.11 -28.10 -29.62
C LYS A 80 39.97 -28.42 -28.39
N LYS A 81 41.15 -27.81 -28.33
CA LYS A 81 42.15 -28.02 -27.29
C LYS A 81 43.05 -26.78 -27.18
N ILE A 82 43.44 -26.43 -25.97
CA ILE A 82 44.47 -25.44 -25.66
C ILE A 82 45.39 -26.08 -24.63
N ASP A 83 46.69 -26.13 -24.92
CA ASP A 83 47.68 -26.75 -24.05
C ASP A 83 48.56 -25.69 -23.39
N ASN A 84 48.49 -25.60 -22.06
CA ASN A 84 49.37 -24.81 -21.19
C ASN A 84 49.54 -23.35 -21.64
N LYS A 85 48.45 -22.68 -22.00
CA LYS A 85 48.48 -21.27 -22.35
C LYS A 85 48.85 -20.45 -21.11
N VAL A 86 49.99 -19.78 -21.16
CA VAL A 86 50.46 -18.89 -20.09
C VAL A 86 49.92 -17.47 -20.29
N LEU A 87 49.38 -16.89 -19.22
CA LEU A 87 48.92 -15.50 -19.14
C LEU A 87 49.56 -14.81 -17.92
N ASN A 88 50.08 -13.60 -18.10
CA ASN A 88 50.63 -12.81 -17.00
C ASN A 88 49.52 -11.98 -16.34
N ILE A 89 49.45 -12.01 -15.00
CA ILE A 89 48.47 -11.25 -14.22
C ILE A 89 49.07 -9.88 -13.90
N ASN A 90 48.63 -8.85 -14.61
CA ASN A 90 49.19 -7.50 -14.46
C ASN A 90 48.63 -6.73 -13.27
N LYS A 91 47.53 -7.20 -12.67
CA LYS A 91 46.88 -6.56 -11.52
C LYS A 91 46.10 -7.59 -10.72
N THR A 92 46.13 -7.46 -9.40
CA THR A 92 45.28 -8.28 -8.51
C THR A 92 43.81 -8.02 -8.82
N GLY A 93 43.05 -9.07 -9.13
CA GLY A 93 41.67 -8.92 -9.56
C GLY A 93 40.95 -10.22 -9.82
N ILE A 94 39.68 -10.10 -10.20
CA ILE A 94 38.81 -11.21 -10.58
C ILE A 94 38.91 -11.39 -12.09
N TYR A 95 39.13 -12.62 -12.52
CA TYR A 95 39.19 -13.02 -13.91
C TYR A 95 38.02 -13.92 -14.25
N GLN A 96 37.43 -13.66 -15.42
CA GLN A 96 36.29 -14.36 -15.96
C GLN A 96 36.73 -15.29 -17.08
N PHE A 97 36.31 -16.55 -17.01
CA PHE A 97 36.54 -17.58 -18.02
C PHE A 97 35.20 -17.91 -18.66
N ARG A 98 34.99 -17.46 -19.90
CA ARG A 98 33.75 -17.61 -20.64
C ARG A 98 33.93 -18.64 -21.75
N PHE A 99 33.06 -19.64 -21.74
CA PHE A 99 33.05 -20.73 -22.71
C PHE A 99 31.73 -20.65 -23.47
N TYR A 100 31.78 -20.27 -24.75
CA TYR A 100 30.58 -20.06 -25.55
C TYR A 100 30.45 -21.12 -26.65
N ASN A 101 29.24 -21.64 -26.81
CA ASN A 101 28.86 -22.59 -27.84
C ASN A 101 27.71 -22.02 -28.67
N SER A 102 27.92 -21.78 -29.95
CA SER A 102 26.87 -21.34 -30.88
C SER A 102 26.17 -22.48 -31.61
N SER A 103 26.55 -23.74 -31.36
CA SER A 103 25.99 -24.89 -32.07
C SER A 103 24.73 -25.44 -31.39
N LEU A 104 23.89 -26.14 -32.17
CA LEU A 104 22.64 -26.75 -31.70
C LEU A 104 22.86 -27.98 -30.80
N GLY A 105 24.06 -28.56 -30.78
CA GLY A 105 24.44 -29.62 -29.84
C GLY A 105 25.29 -29.08 -28.69
N GLY A 106 25.13 -29.61 -27.48
CA GLY A 106 26.00 -29.26 -26.36
C GLY A 106 27.47 -29.66 -26.57
N ARG A 107 28.37 -29.14 -25.75
CA ARG A 107 29.80 -29.50 -25.70
C ARG A 107 30.17 -29.92 -24.30
N VAL A 108 30.82 -31.07 -24.15
CA VAL A 108 31.38 -31.47 -22.85
C VAL A 108 32.85 -31.08 -22.87
N CYS A 109 33.21 -30.19 -21.97
CA CYS A 109 34.52 -29.56 -21.93
C CYS A 109 35.20 -29.91 -20.61
N LYS A 110 36.52 -29.99 -20.66
CA LYS A 110 37.38 -30.04 -19.49
C LYS A 110 38.33 -28.85 -19.52
N PHE A 111 38.52 -28.18 -18.39
CA PHE A 111 39.61 -27.22 -18.25
C PHE A 111 40.42 -27.51 -17.00
N LYS A 112 41.71 -27.15 -17.07
CA LYS A 112 42.62 -27.12 -15.93
C LYS A 112 43.20 -25.72 -15.81
N LEU A 113 43.20 -25.21 -14.59
CA LEU A 113 43.72 -23.90 -14.25
C LEU A 113 44.77 -24.06 -13.15
N GLN A 114 45.96 -23.56 -13.42
CA GLN A 114 47.07 -23.55 -12.46
C GLN A 114 47.64 -22.14 -12.38
N ARG A 115 48.25 -21.79 -11.25
CA ARG A 115 49.04 -20.56 -11.15
C ARG A 115 50.47 -20.85 -10.72
N ILE A 116 51.41 -20.08 -11.23
CA ILE A 116 52.76 -19.96 -10.70
C ILE A 116 52.79 -18.62 -9.95
N PRO A 117 52.93 -18.62 -8.62
CA PRO A 117 53.02 -17.38 -7.87
C PRO A 117 54.25 -16.56 -8.29
N MET A 118 54.19 -15.23 -8.19
CA MET A 118 55.39 -14.40 -8.38
C MET A 118 56.33 -14.49 -7.18
N SER A 119 55.81 -14.67 -5.97
CA SER A 119 56.58 -14.67 -4.73
C SER A 119 55.96 -15.60 -3.67
N ASP A 120 56.74 -15.91 -2.63
CA ASP A 120 56.23 -16.68 -1.48
C ASP A 120 55.05 -15.98 -0.79
N ALA A 121 54.96 -14.65 -0.86
CA ALA A 121 53.85 -13.88 -0.30
C ALA A 121 52.52 -14.19 -1.02
N THR A 122 52.54 -14.38 -2.34
CA THR A 122 51.32 -14.70 -3.09
C THR A 122 50.99 -16.18 -3.08
N LYS A 123 51.88 -17.08 -2.60
CA LYS A 123 51.69 -18.55 -2.60
C LYS A 123 50.41 -19.03 -1.90
N LYS A 124 49.91 -18.30 -0.89
CA LYS A 124 48.67 -18.63 -0.15
C LYS A 124 47.46 -17.78 -0.55
N PHE A 125 47.53 -17.01 -1.63
CA PHE A 125 46.41 -16.23 -2.13
C PHE A 125 45.17 -17.10 -2.40
N ASP A 126 44.02 -16.68 -1.89
CA ASP A 126 42.74 -17.35 -2.11
C ASP A 126 42.18 -16.99 -3.48
N SER A 127 42.13 -17.97 -4.38
CA SER A 127 41.61 -17.78 -5.74
C SER A 127 40.08 -17.89 -5.82
N ASN A 128 39.38 -18.13 -4.71
CA ASN A 128 37.92 -18.17 -4.70
C ASN A 128 37.30 -16.78 -4.83
N VAL A 129 36.22 -16.70 -5.61
CA VAL A 129 35.44 -15.49 -5.79
C VAL A 129 34.14 -15.60 -5.01
N TYR A 130 33.89 -14.62 -4.14
CA TYR A 130 32.73 -14.57 -3.30
C TYR A 130 31.70 -13.57 -3.82
N LYS A 131 30.45 -13.77 -3.44
CA LYS A 131 29.32 -12.89 -3.78
C LYS A 131 28.82 -12.20 -2.52
N ARG A 132 28.49 -10.92 -2.62
CA ARG A 132 27.74 -10.19 -1.59
C ARG A 132 26.66 -9.33 -2.23
N ILE A 133 25.55 -9.16 -1.52
CA ILE A 133 24.50 -8.23 -1.92
C ILE A 133 24.87 -6.84 -1.37
N VAL A 134 24.90 -5.85 -2.25
CA VAL A 134 25.07 -4.45 -1.88
C VAL A 134 23.74 -3.73 -2.11
N TYR A 135 23.29 -2.99 -1.11
CA TYR A 135 22.07 -2.18 -1.17
C TYR A 135 22.42 -0.74 -1.48
N ASP A 136 21.65 -0.11 -2.36
CA ASP A 136 21.73 1.30 -2.70
C ASP A 136 20.36 1.95 -2.49
N THR A 137 20.34 3.10 -1.84
CA THR A 137 19.10 3.81 -1.48
C THR A 137 19.05 5.14 -2.21
N ILE A 138 18.13 5.26 -3.15
CA ILE A 138 17.86 6.51 -3.86
C ILE A 138 16.58 7.12 -3.28
N TYR A 139 16.61 8.41 -2.96
CA TYR A 139 15.42 9.12 -2.49
C TYR A 139 14.68 9.74 -3.67
N ASN A 140 13.43 9.32 -3.87
CA ASN A 140 12.55 9.90 -4.88
C ASN A 140 11.55 10.84 -4.20
N THR A 141 11.37 12.03 -4.77
CA THR A 141 10.31 12.95 -4.35
C THR A 141 9.01 12.51 -5.01
N VAL A 142 8.00 12.19 -4.19
CA VAL A 142 6.67 11.84 -4.66
C VAL A 142 5.64 12.77 -4.04
N LYS A 143 4.61 13.11 -4.80
CA LYS A 143 3.44 13.83 -4.29
C LYS A 143 2.50 12.83 -3.64
N GLU A 144 2.11 13.10 -2.40
CA GLU A 144 1.08 12.33 -1.71
C GLU A 144 -0.02 13.25 -1.18
N ASN A 145 -1.25 12.75 -1.20
CA ASN A 145 -2.37 13.41 -0.56
C ASN A 145 -2.37 13.07 0.93
N TYR A 146 -2.67 14.05 1.75
CA TYR A 146 -2.82 13.88 3.19
C TYR A 146 -4.02 14.68 3.70
N LEU A 147 -4.65 14.17 4.75
CA LEU A 147 -5.76 14.82 5.43
C LEU A 147 -5.22 16.01 6.24
N VAL A 148 -5.67 17.22 5.91
CA VAL A 148 -5.31 18.47 6.60
C VAL A 148 -6.21 18.68 7.78
N LYS A 149 -7.53 18.57 7.55
CA LYS A 149 -8.55 18.89 8.55
C LYS A 149 -9.68 17.87 8.47
N LYS A 150 -10.18 17.51 9.63
CA LYS A 150 -11.35 16.64 9.80
C LYS A 150 -12.30 17.32 10.78
N GLU A 151 -13.50 17.66 10.34
CA GLU A 151 -14.45 18.43 11.15
C GLU A 151 -15.86 17.82 11.05
N TYR A 152 -16.54 17.74 12.19
CA TYR A 152 -17.95 17.36 12.24
C TYR A 152 -18.79 18.61 12.31
N LYS A 153 -19.85 18.67 11.50
CA LYS A 153 -20.68 19.85 11.40
C LYS A 153 -22.16 19.49 11.43
N PRO A 154 -22.90 19.95 12.44
CA PRO A 154 -24.35 19.88 12.44
C PRO A 154 -24.93 20.80 11.37
N ILE A 155 -25.86 20.29 10.56
CA ILE A 155 -26.57 21.03 9.53
C ILE A 155 -28.07 20.73 9.59
N SER A 156 -28.90 21.76 9.45
CA SER A 156 -30.36 21.61 9.40
C SER A 156 -30.77 21.04 8.05
N ILE A 157 -31.58 19.98 8.08
CA ILE A 157 -32.12 19.28 6.91
C ILE A 157 -33.57 19.69 6.66
N VAL A 158 -34.37 19.65 7.73
CA VAL A 158 -35.73 20.17 7.75
C VAL A 158 -35.77 21.19 8.88
N PRO A 159 -35.85 22.50 8.60
CA PRO A 159 -35.96 23.50 9.65
C PRO A 159 -37.29 23.35 10.39
N VAL A 160 -37.40 23.96 11.56
CA VAL A 160 -38.59 23.92 12.42
C VAL A 160 -39.87 24.23 11.63
N THR A 161 -40.65 23.19 11.34
CA THR A 161 -41.87 23.27 10.51
C THR A 161 -43.03 22.63 11.26
N ASP A 162 -44.20 23.27 11.24
CA ASP A 162 -45.42 22.76 11.85
C ASP A 162 -46.50 22.43 10.83
N PHE A 163 -47.33 21.45 11.17
CA PHE A 163 -48.38 20.90 10.34
C PHE A 163 -49.64 20.66 11.16
N TYR A 164 -50.79 20.91 10.55
CA TYR A 164 -52.06 20.47 11.11
C TYR A 164 -52.41 19.07 10.60
N VAL A 165 -52.69 18.16 11.53
CA VAL A 165 -53.05 16.76 11.26
C VAL A 165 -54.48 16.51 11.76
N ASN A 166 -55.39 16.22 10.82
CA ASN A 166 -56.82 16.06 11.12
C ASN A 166 -57.09 14.86 12.04
N SER A 167 -58.24 14.87 12.70
CA SER A 167 -58.77 13.72 13.43
C SER A 167 -59.12 12.55 12.51
N GLY A 168 -59.21 11.35 13.08
CA GLY A 168 -59.65 10.14 12.36
C GLY A 168 -61.00 10.30 11.68
N SER A 169 -62.01 10.86 12.37
CA SER A 169 -63.34 11.10 11.80
C SER A 169 -63.31 12.10 10.63
N ASN A 170 -62.59 13.21 10.77
CA ASN A 170 -62.47 14.21 9.73
C ASN A 170 -61.73 13.64 8.49
N ALA A 171 -60.73 12.78 8.73
CA ALA A 171 -60.02 12.09 7.65
C ALA A 171 -60.79 10.96 6.97
N THR A 172 -61.90 10.50 7.55
CA THR A 172 -62.75 9.45 6.97
C THR A 172 -63.98 10.02 6.28
N PHE A 173 -64.58 11.07 6.86
CA PHE A 173 -65.88 11.60 6.40
C PHE A 173 -65.81 12.97 5.72
N LYS A 174 -64.67 13.67 5.81
CA LYS A 174 -64.54 15.07 5.34
C LYS A 174 -63.25 15.33 4.55
N ASN A 175 -62.64 14.27 3.99
CA ASN A 175 -61.40 14.33 3.20
C ASN A 175 -60.19 14.97 3.90
N GLY A 176 -60.19 15.04 5.24
CA GLY A 176 -59.03 15.49 6.01
C GLY A 176 -57.84 14.52 5.91
N LYS A 177 -56.64 14.98 6.29
CA LYS A 177 -55.44 14.13 6.36
C LYS A 177 -55.06 13.89 7.82
N SER A 178 -55.30 12.67 8.32
CA SER A 178 -54.87 12.23 9.66
C SER A 178 -53.45 11.64 9.70
N ARG A 179 -52.79 11.61 8.53
CA ARG A 179 -51.43 11.12 8.31
C ARG A 179 -50.74 12.03 7.31
N ILE A 180 -49.52 12.44 7.61
CA ILE A 180 -48.66 13.25 6.73
C ILE A 180 -47.25 12.68 6.75
N THR A 181 -46.48 12.88 5.68
CA THR A 181 -45.06 12.52 5.66
C THR A 181 -44.17 13.73 5.39
N VAL A 182 -43.00 13.73 6.02
CA VAL A 182 -41.96 14.75 5.85
C VAL A 182 -40.71 14.07 5.29
N PRO A 183 -40.27 14.42 4.07
CA PRO A 183 -39.05 13.85 3.49
C PRO A 183 -37.80 14.42 4.17
N VAL A 184 -36.84 13.54 4.44
CA VAL A 184 -35.55 13.85 5.06
C VAL A 184 -34.45 13.37 4.12
N ASN A 185 -33.90 14.30 3.33
CA ASN A 185 -32.83 14.01 2.38
C ASN A 185 -31.48 14.13 3.08
N LEU A 186 -30.82 13.00 3.39
CA LEU A 186 -29.56 13.02 4.11
C LEU A 186 -28.40 13.45 3.19
N PRO A 187 -27.62 14.47 3.58
CA PRO A 187 -26.41 14.88 2.86
C PRO A 187 -25.39 13.74 2.75
N LYS A 188 -24.48 13.88 1.79
CA LYS A 188 -23.29 13.03 1.74
C LYS A 188 -22.50 13.17 3.04
N ASN A 189 -21.81 12.10 3.43
CA ASN A 189 -20.99 12.05 4.65
C ASN A 189 -21.75 12.27 5.98
N THR A 190 -23.07 12.10 6.00
CA THR A 190 -23.86 12.09 7.26
C THR A 190 -23.42 10.93 8.15
N GLN A 191 -22.93 11.24 9.36
CA GLN A 191 -22.49 10.26 10.36
C GLN A 191 -23.65 9.78 11.23
N GLU A 192 -24.52 10.72 11.60
CA GLU A 192 -25.74 10.50 12.37
C GLU A 192 -26.68 11.67 12.16
N TRP A 193 -27.95 11.47 12.47
CA TRP A 193 -28.95 12.53 12.38
C TRP A 193 -29.99 12.39 13.46
N TYR A 194 -30.65 13.50 13.73
CA TYR A 194 -31.58 13.66 14.82
C TYR A 194 -32.82 14.34 14.29
N TYR A 195 -33.97 13.93 14.81
CA TYR A 195 -35.17 14.73 14.68
C TYR A 195 -35.80 14.95 16.04
N GLU A 196 -36.30 16.15 16.25
CA GLU A 196 -37.10 16.53 17.40
C GLU A 196 -38.50 16.90 16.96
N PHE A 197 -39.49 16.58 17.79
CA PHE A 197 -40.88 16.84 17.47
C PHE A 197 -41.70 17.20 18.70
N SER A 198 -42.82 17.88 18.49
CA SER A 198 -43.80 18.22 19.52
C SER A 198 -45.21 18.23 18.92
N ALA A 199 -46.21 17.81 19.71
CA ALA A 199 -47.62 17.84 19.34
C ALA A 199 -48.50 18.51 20.41
N SER A 200 -49.52 19.24 19.95
CA SER A 200 -50.58 19.85 20.78
C SER A 200 -51.85 20.03 19.96
N ARG A 201 -53.02 20.07 20.60
CA ARG A 201 -54.27 20.52 19.94
C ARG A 201 -54.28 22.03 19.69
N GLU A 202 -53.61 22.78 20.57
CA GLU A 202 -53.60 24.22 20.55
C GLU A 202 -52.42 24.75 19.74
N LYS A 203 -52.70 25.53 18.70
CA LYS A 203 -51.64 26.13 17.86
C LYS A 203 -50.74 27.08 18.66
N SER A 204 -51.29 27.73 19.68
CA SER A 204 -50.53 28.61 20.58
C SER A 204 -49.46 27.86 21.38
N ASP A 205 -49.74 26.62 21.79
CA ASP A 205 -48.76 25.76 22.48
C ASP A 205 -47.63 25.35 21.54
N ILE A 206 -47.94 24.97 20.30
CA ILE A 206 -46.91 24.68 19.29
C ILE A 206 -46.07 25.91 18.99
N ASN A 207 -46.67 27.09 18.85
CA ASN A 207 -45.90 28.32 18.64
C ASN A 207 -44.92 28.60 19.78
N LYS A 208 -45.29 28.33 21.03
CA LYS A 208 -44.38 28.41 22.18
C LYS A 208 -43.33 27.30 22.13
N ALA A 209 -43.72 26.07 21.82
CA ALA A 209 -42.81 24.93 21.72
C ALA A 209 -41.71 25.20 20.70
N LYS A 210 -42.06 25.74 19.50
CA LYS A 210 -41.11 26.11 18.43
C LYS A 210 -40.00 27.06 18.89
N LEU A 211 -40.23 27.90 19.90
CA LEU A 211 -39.18 28.76 20.48
C LEU A 211 -38.15 27.98 21.30
N ALA A 212 -38.52 26.80 21.79
CA ALA A 212 -37.65 25.87 22.50
C ALA A 212 -36.94 24.89 21.55
N PHE A 213 -37.35 24.78 20.28
CA PHE A 213 -36.63 24.00 19.28
C PHE A 213 -35.25 24.63 19.07
N ASN A 214 -34.22 23.83 19.30
CA ASN A 214 -32.84 24.29 19.22
C ASN A 214 -31.89 23.12 19.00
N LEU A 215 -32.34 22.09 18.28
CA LEU A 215 -31.54 20.89 18.04
C LEU A 215 -30.20 21.22 17.39
N LEU A 216 -30.20 22.11 16.38
CA LEU A 216 -28.98 22.56 15.71
C LEU A 216 -28.00 23.20 16.71
N GLY A 217 -28.46 24.17 17.51
CA GLY A 217 -27.60 24.87 18.46
C GLY A 217 -27.10 23.99 19.61
N GLN A 218 -27.91 23.01 20.05
CA GLN A 218 -27.50 22.02 21.04
C GLN A 218 -26.41 21.09 20.47
N LEU A 219 -26.61 20.57 19.25
CA LEU A 219 -25.65 19.70 18.59
C LEU A 219 -24.35 20.45 18.26
N SER A 220 -24.40 21.69 17.76
CA SER A 220 -23.18 22.49 17.49
C SER A 220 -22.33 22.64 18.75
N LYS A 221 -22.94 23.01 19.88
CA LYS A 221 -22.22 23.14 21.17
C LYS A 221 -21.60 21.83 21.64
N LEU A 222 -22.25 20.70 21.39
CA LEU A 222 -21.76 19.39 21.81
C LEU A 222 -20.64 18.88 20.91
N VAL A 223 -20.77 19.06 19.60
CA VAL A 223 -19.72 18.72 18.63
C VAL A 223 -18.45 19.54 18.91
N ASP A 224 -18.58 20.85 19.11
CA ASP A 224 -17.44 21.74 19.39
C ASP A 224 -16.68 21.34 20.67
N LYS A 225 -17.40 20.91 21.71
CA LYS A 225 -16.80 20.55 23.01
C LYS A 225 -16.19 19.16 23.04
N THR A 226 -16.80 18.20 22.35
CA THR A 226 -16.44 16.78 22.50
C THR A 226 -15.61 16.24 21.34
N GLY A 227 -15.70 16.86 20.16
CA GLY A 227 -15.17 16.29 18.91
C GLY A 227 -15.77 14.92 18.56
N ALA A 228 -16.82 14.49 19.26
CA ALA A 228 -17.37 13.15 19.19
C ALA A 228 -18.54 13.07 18.22
N THR A 229 -18.65 11.93 17.53
CA THR A 229 -19.73 11.61 16.59
C THR A 229 -20.88 10.85 17.22
N SER A 230 -20.87 10.68 18.55
CA SER A 230 -21.82 9.82 19.25
C SER A 230 -22.47 10.59 20.38
N ILE A 231 -23.25 11.62 20.02
CA ILE A 231 -23.96 12.43 21.02
C ILE A 231 -25.11 11.60 21.62
N GLY A 232 -25.17 11.53 22.95
CA GLY A 232 -26.26 10.86 23.65
C GLY A 232 -27.50 11.73 23.71
N ILE A 233 -28.69 11.17 23.45
CA ILE A 233 -29.96 11.92 23.51
C ILE A 233 -30.23 12.55 24.88
N ASN A 234 -29.68 11.97 25.97
CA ASN A 234 -29.81 12.49 27.34
C ASN A 234 -29.08 13.82 27.56
N MET A 235 -28.23 14.25 26.62
CA MET A 235 -27.55 15.54 26.62
C MET A 235 -28.37 16.64 25.93
N LEU A 236 -29.50 16.26 25.33
CA LEU A 236 -30.38 17.14 24.57
C LEU A 236 -31.69 17.36 25.34
N THR A 237 -32.23 18.57 25.22
CA THR A 237 -33.51 18.96 25.83
C THR A 237 -34.59 18.95 24.76
N ALA A 238 -35.57 18.06 24.91
CA ALA A 238 -36.72 17.99 23.99
C ALA A 238 -37.68 19.18 24.19
N PRO A 239 -38.33 19.66 23.12
CA PRO A 239 -39.34 20.70 23.23
C PRO A 239 -40.57 20.20 24.02
N PRO A 240 -41.34 21.11 24.65
CA PRO A 240 -42.56 20.72 25.35
C PRO A 240 -43.65 20.31 24.35
N GLY A 241 -44.52 19.37 24.73
CA GLY A 241 -45.72 18.97 23.99
C GLY A 241 -46.87 18.64 24.94
N SER A 242 -48.11 18.85 24.50
CA SER A 242 -49.31 18.73 25.36
C SER A 242 -50.33 17.70 24.88
N ASP A 243 -50.21 17.17 23.66
CA ASP A 243 -51.06 16.07 23.15
C ASP A 243 -50.24 15.00 22.41
N TYR A 244 -50.83 13.84 22.16
CA TYR A 244 -50.15 12.67 21.63
C TYR A 244 -50.17 12.63 20.10
N CYS A 245 -49.04 12.23 19.51
CA CYS A 245 -48.97 11.80 18.12
C CYS A 245 -48.20 10.48 18.01
N ASP A 246 -48.37 9.81 16.87
CA ASP A 246 -47.51 8.72 16.45
C ASP A 246 -46.53 9.26 15.39
N VAL A 247 -45.25 9.00 15.59
CA VAL A 247 -44.17 9.35 14.65
C VAL A 247 -43.53 8.07 14.15
N TYR A 248 -43.56 7.85 12.84
CA TYR A 248 -43.01 6.68 12.17
C TYR A 248 -41.81 7.07 11.31
N LEU A 249 -40.80 6.22 11.28
CA LEU A 249 -39.74 6.30 10.28
C LEU A 249 -39.99 5.30 9.17
N LEU A 250 -40.00 5.79 7.94
CA LEU A 250 -40.44 5.05 6.75
C LEU A 250 -39.41 5.22 5.62
N ASP A 251 -39.40 4.24 4.71
CA ASP A 251 -38.81 4.40 3.39
C ASP A 251 -39.83 5.03 2.43
N TYR A 252 -39.42 5.26 1.17
CA TYR A 252 -40.29 5.85 0.16
C TYR A 252 -41.60 5.07 -0.05
N ASN A 253 -41.53 3.76 -0.26
CA ASN A 253 -42.72 2.95 -0.57
C ASN A 253 -43.69 2.93 0.62
N ASN A 254 -43.18 2.75 1.82
CA ASN A 254 -43.98 2.72 3.04
C ASN A 254 -44.52 4.11 3.41
N SER A 255 -43.88 5.20 3.00
CA SER A 255 -44.43 6.56 3.14
C SER A 255 -45.75 6.72 2.37
N GLN A 256 -45.80 6.19 1.14
CA GLN A 256 -47.00 6.24 0.30
C GLN A 256 -48.11 5.37 0.89
N LEU A 257 -47.78 4.14 1.29
CA LEU A 257 -48.73 3.23 1.94
C LEU A 257 -49.27 3.82 3.26
N PHE A 258 -48.41 4.50 4.02
CA PHE A 258 -48.79 5.18 5.25
C PHE A 258 -49.83 6.27 5.01
N GLU A 259 -49.61 7.17 4.05
CA GLU A 259 -50.56 8.23 3.69
C GLU A 259 -51.87 7.69 3.14
N LEU A 260 -51.81 6.63 2.33
CA LEU A 260 -52.97 5.94 1.76
C LEU A 260 -53.75 5.09 2.79
N LYS A 261 -53.29 5.01 4.03
CA LYS A 261 -53.85 4.15 5.09
C LYS A 261 -53.86 2.66 4.75
N ALA A 262 -52.96 2.22 3.87
CA ALA A 262 -52.74 0.81 3.55
C ALA A 262 -51.86 0.12 4.62
N ALA A 263 -51.63 -1.18 4.48
CA ALA A 263 -50.64 -1.89 5.29
C ALA A 263 -49.22 -1.42 4.93
N TYR A 264 -48.39 -1.11 5.93
CA TYR A 264 -47.02 -0.61 5.75
C TYR A 264 -46.10 -1.19 6.83
N SER A 265 -44.80 -1.18 6.54
CA SER A 265 -43.72 -1.47 7.49
C SER A 265 -43.02 -0.17 7.90
N TYR A 266 -42.36 -0.18 9.05
CA TYR A 266 -41.63 0.99 9.56
C TYR A 266 -40.37 0.57 10.31
N PHE A 267 -39.42 1.51 10.42
CA PHE A 267 -38.20 1.32 11.20
C PHE A 267 -38.48 1.59 12.68
N THR A 268 -38.37 0.56 13.52
CA THR A 268 -38.67 0.66 14.96
C THR A 268 -37.73 1.62 15.70
N SER A 269 -36.46 1.69 15.30
CA SER A 269 -35.46 2.60 15.87
C SER A 269 -35.87 4.08 15.79
N GLY A 270 -36.49 4.46 14.67
CA GLY A 270 -36.99 5.81 14.39
C GLY A 270 -38.49 5.99 14.61
N THR A 271 -39.15 5.09 15.34
CA THR A 271 -40.61 5.18 15.56
C THR A 271 -40.91 5.44 17.03
N ARG A 272 -41.85 6.35 17.32
CA ARG A 272 -42.37 6.63 18.65
C ARG A 272 -43.88 6.74 18.57
N LEU A 273 -44.59 5.96 19.37
CA LEU A 273 -46.05 5.91 19.36
C LEU A 273 -46.59 6.56 20.62
N ASN A 274 -47.77 7.18 20.50
CA ASN A 274 -48.50 7.79 21.61
C ASN A 274 -47.61 8.68 22.50
N ILE A 275 -46.90 9.61 21.87
CA ILE A 275 -45.90 10.46 22.53
C ILE A 275 -46.20 11.94 22.27
N LYS A 276 -45.89 12.81 23.23
CA LYS A 276 -46.20 14.25 23.12
C LYS A 276 -45.09 15.06 22.49
N SER A 277 -43.85 14.72 22.81
CA SER A 277 -42.66 15.30 22.25
C SER A 277 -41.48 14.39 22.49
N GLY A 278 -40.39 14.60 21.76
CA GLY A 278 -39.17 13.85 21.97
C GLY A 278 -38.10 14.15 20.95
N ILE A 279 -36.91 13.61 21.22
CA ILE A 279 -35.77 13.62 20.30
C ILE A 279 -35.44 12.18 19.98
N VAL A 280 -35.19 11.91 18.71
CA VAL A 280 -34.78 10.59 18.25
C VAL A 280 -33.48 10.72 17.49
N LYS A 281 -32.56 9.83 17.85
CA LYS A 281 -31.25 9.67 17.21
C LYS A 281 -31.32 8.53 16.22
N MET A 282 -30.78 8.75 15.04
CA MET A 282 -30.65 7.76 13.99
C MET A 282 -29.20 7.67 13.50
N PRO A 283 -28.70 6.47 13.18
CA PRO A 283 -27.40 6.32 12.56
C PRO A 283 -27.38 6.99 11.17
N GLY A 284 -26.17 7.27 10.68
CA GLY A 284 -25.97 7.80 9.34
C GLY A 284 -26.52 6.90 8.24
N GLY A 285 -26.82 7.52 7.11
CA GLY A 285 -27.35 6.88 5.91
C GLY A 285 -27.07 7.75 4.71
N ALA A 286 -25.79 8.09 4.50
CA ALA A 286 -25.35 9.11 3.56
C ALA A 286 -25.99 8.95 2.16
N GLY A 287 -26.67 9.98 1.69
CA GLY A 287 -27.34 9.98 0.38
C GLY A 287 -28.67 9.23 0.32
N GLN A 288 -29.18 8.72 1.44
CA GLN A 288 -30.52 8.13 1.52
C GLN A 288 -31.57 9.18 1.88
N THR A 289 -32.78 8.99 1.38
CA THR A 289 -33.96 9.75 1.80
C THR A 289 -34.81 8.89 2.72
N PHE A 290 -35.08 9.40 3.92
CA PHE A 290 -36.05 8.83 4.84
C PHE A 290 -37.32 9.68 4.86
N TYR A 291 -38.41 9.10 5.35
CA TYR A 291 -39.69 9.78 5.48
C TYR A 291 -40.17 9.67 6.93
N ILE A 292 -40.43 10.82 7.54
CA ILE A 292 -41.02 10.86 8.88
C ILE A 292 -42.54 10.98 8.72
N GLY A 293 -43.24 9.90 9.04
CA GLY A 293 -44.71 9.86 9.05
C GLY A 293 -45.25 10.36 10.38
N ILE A 294 -46.11 11.38 10.36
CA ILE A 294 -46.82 11.88 11.54
C ILE A 294 -48.28 11.47 11.43
N LYS A 295 -48.78 10.74 12.43
CA LYS A 295 -50.17 10.30 12.54
C LYS A 295 -50.82 10.87 13.78
N ASN A 296 -52.03 11.38 13.61
CA ASN A 296 -52.92 11.69 14.72
C ASN A 296 -53.72 10.44 15.11
N PRO A 297 -53.51 9.87 16.31
CA PRO A 297 -54.27 8.72 16.77
C PRO A 297 -55.69 9.08 17.27
N ASN A 298 -56.02 10.36 17.39
CA ASN A 298 -57.30 10.81 17.94
C ASN A 298 -58.40 10.86 16.86
N ASP A 299 -59.54 10.20 17.13
CA ASP A 299 -60.67 10.17 16.20
C ASP A 299 -61.52 11.44 16.21
N LEU A 300 -61.49 12.22 17.30
CA LEU A 300 -62.37 13.37 17.50
C LEU A 300 -61.68 14.69 17.15
N TYR A 301 -60.45 14.90 17.62
CA TYR A 301 -59.76 16.19 17.56
C TYR A 301 -58.53 16.16 16.67
N GLY A 302 -58.33 17.23 15.89
CA GLY A 302 -57.08 17.46 15.17
C GLY A 302 -55.95 17.89 16.10
N ILE A 303 -54.72 17.77 15.62
CA ILE A 303 -53.52 18.22 16.34
C ILE A 303 -52.65 19.10 15.43
N GLN A 304 -51.87 19.97 16.03
CA GLN A 304 -50.71 20.61 15.43
C GLN A 304 -49.46 19.83 15.85
N ALA A 305 -48.60 19.51 14.88
CA ALA A 305 -47.34 18.82 15.12
C ALA A 305 -46.19 19.62 14.50
N ALA A 306 -45.14 19.88 15.26
CA ALA A 306 -43.91 20.52 14.81
C ALA A 306 -42.75 19.52 14.77
N ILE A 307 -41.84 19.70 13.81
CA ILE A 307 -40.65 18.88 13.62
C ILE A 307 -39.44 19.73 13.21
N ASP A 308 -38.25 19.32 13.64
CA ASP A 308 -36.96 19.82 13.19
C ASP A 308 -36.01 18.63 13.01
N VAL A 309 -35.19 18.67 11.97
CA VAL A 309 -34.30 17.58 11.59
C VAL A 309 -32.92 18.12 11.31
N VAL A 310 -31.91 17.58 12.00
CA VAL A 310 -30.51 18.01 11.93
C VAL A 310 -29.61 16.79 11.71
N ALA A 311 -28.69 16.88 10.75
CA ALA A 311 -27.69 15.86 10.49
C ALA A 311 -26.30 16.34 10.95
N ILE A 312 -25.47 15.42 11.43
CA ILE A 312 -24.04 15.68 11.66
C ILE A 312 -23.27 15.12 10.47
N VAL A 313 -22.62 15.99 9.69
CA VAL A 313 -21.82 15.61 8.53
C VAL A 313 -20.33 15.68 8.83
N LEU A 314 -19.56 14.83 8.15
CA LEU A 314 -18.11 14.87 8.16
C LEU A 314 -17.59 15.69 6.97
N GLU A 315 -16.91 16.80 7.27
CA GLU A 315 -16.15 17.61 6.31
C GLU A 315 -14.66 17.26 6.43
N GLU A 316 -14.05 16.86 5.31
CA GLU A 316 -12.62 16.56 5.22
C GLU A 316 -11.93 17.50 4.24
N GLU A 317 -10.82 18.09 4.67
CA GLU A 317 -9.95 18.92 3.84
C GLU A 317 -8.67 18.13 3.54
N TRP A 318 -8.40 17.93 2.25
CA TRP A 318 -7.24 17.19 1.77
C TRP A 318 -6.29 18.15 1.05
N ALA A 319 -4.98 17.98 1.27
CA ALA A 319 -3.93 18.69 0.54
C ALA A 319 -2.88 17.72 0.02
N THR A 320 -2.04 18.22 -0.86
CA THR A 320 -0.92 17.47 -1.43
C THR A 320 0.38 18.02 -0.87
N ARG A 321 1.29 17.12 -0.49
CA ARG A 321 2.67 17.47 -0.12
C ARG A 321 3.66 16.61 -0.87
N GLU A 322 4.88 17.13 -1.01
CA GLU A 322 6.01 16.38 -1.52
C GLU A 322 6.73 15.69 -0.38
N VAL A 323 6.92 14.37 -0.51
CA VAL A 323 7.68 13.56 0.45
C VAL A 323 8.79 12.81 -0.26
N LYS A 324 9.94 12.71 0.40
CA LYS A 324 11.04 11.87 -0.06
C LYS A 324 10.79 10.44 0.39
N LYS A 325 10.56 9.52 -0.54
CA LYS A 325 10.45 8.08 -0.25
C LYS A 325 11.74 7.36 -0.69
N PRO A 326 12.35 6.54 0.17
CA PRO A 326 13.50 5.74 -0.22
C PRO A 326 13.06 4.64 -1.18
N THR A 327 13.81 4.45 -2.25
CA THR A 327 13.75 3.28 -3.11
C THR A 327 15.06 2.53 -2.93
N VAL A 328 14.97 1.35 -2.32
CA VAL A 328 16.12 0.48 -2.08
C VAL A 328 16.25 -0.47 -3.27
N THR A 329 17.39 -0.38 -3.94
CA THR A 329 17.79 -1.33 -4.99
C THR A 329 18.94 -2.19 -4.46
N SER A 330 19.05 -3.41 -4.96
CA SER A 330 20.14 -4.30 -4.59
C SER A 330 20.85 -4.84 -5.83
N LYS A 331 22.16 -5.06 -5.72
CA LYS A 331 22.95 -5.73 -6.75
C LYS A 331 23.92 -6.71 -6.12
N GLU A 332 24.15 -7.82 -6.82
CA GLU A 332 25.18 -8.78 -6.45
C GLU A 332 26.55 -8.26 -6.93
N LEU A 333 27.53 -8.25 -6.03
CA LEU A 333 28.91 -7.84 -6.30
C LEU A 333 29.85 -9.01 -6.03
N LEU A 334 30.70 -9.33 -7.02
CA LEU A 334 31.80 -10.26 -6.85
C LEU A 334 32.96 -9.58 -6.08
N TYR A 335 33.60 -10.30 -5.18
CA TYR A 335 34.75 -9.80 -4.42
C TYR A 335 35.72 -10.93 -4.03
N LEU A 336 36.97 -10.56 -3.70
CA LEU A 336 38.00 -11.44 -3.15
C LEU A 336 38.13 -11.19 -1.64
N LYS A 337 38.35 -12.26 -0.86
CA LYS A 337 38.72 -12.13 0.56
C LYS A 337 40.23 -11.97 0.62
N ASN A 338 40.69 -10.76 0.95
CA ASN A 338 42.09 -10.53 1.28
C ASN A 338 42.34 -10.81 2.76
#